data_AF-Q79YX7-F1
#
_entry.id   AF-Q79YX7-F1
#
_cell.length_a   1.000
_cell.length_b   1.000
_cell.length_c   1.000
_cell.angle_alpha   90.00
_cell.angle_beta   90.00
_cell.angle_gamma   90.00
#
_symmetry.space_group_name_H-M   'P 1'
#
loop_
_entity.id
_entity.type
_entity.pdbx_description
1 polymer ?
#
loop_
_entity_poly.entity_id
_entity_poly.type
_entity_poly.pdbx_seq_one_letter_code
_entity_poly.pdbx_strand_id
1 'polypeptide(L)'
;MATSFRYGHGGSYKSACAVWFDLLPALREGRICITNIHGMQPLEVIEQRLGEKFPDTARLIRISSRNPEGFELWKYFFCWAPIGAFILIDECQQIFSVNAGFKMANIHKRPFTDFEPHLPEGFSELFHSRWLTIDTSSLDNGEIDDCQRTRFDEQGRIIYPENFNNAFMEHRHYNWDIVLLTPDFAQIPKELKGVAELAKQHKGKDGIFFSNRKPRILEHDPTRTVTKPSKDDVVYNLKVPLDVHLLYASTVTGQITKSGLGKNIFLNPKFLAAMALVVLSFGYLVYALIGMVSDSETTTAEGTQLHQTSQQSGVSTSQGQARPGQSGSPGSVMGSSGSGCTGSGCGNESYHDVGTVPAWFPLANSESIYVSAVERWHKATSIHVNVHFEVVTPRGVTYLDDGFLNKLGVKMEYLDDCLVQLSHGASNFYVTCSPYEQYAQRQEQDIELKPVGGLFSGDET
;
A
#
# COMPACT_ATOMS: atom_id res chain seq x y z
N MET A 1 13.85 9.30 -6.97
CA MET A 1 14.35 9.09 -8.34
C MET A 1 13.93 7.71 -8.81
N ALA A 2 12.83 7.65 -9.55
CA ALA A 2 12.19 6.45 -10.05
C ALA A 2 11.64 6.69 -11.47
N THR A 3 11.89 5.73 -12.36
CA THR A 3 11.07 5.57 -13.57
C THR A 3 9.92 4.62 -13.24
N SER A 4 8.68 4.98 -13.58
CA SER A 4 7.51 4.14 -13.31
C SER A 4 6.44 4.22 -14.39
N PHE A 5 5.68 3.13 -14.53
CA PHE A 5 4.52 3.06 -15.42
C PHE A 5 3.20 3.11 -14.65
N ARG A 6 2.18 3.78 -15.21
CA ARG A 6 0.78 3.63 -14.79
C ARG A 6 -0.08 3.29 -16.00
N TYR A 7 -0.81 2.17 -15.96
CA TYR A 7 -1.57 1.74 -17.14
C TYR A 7 -2.99 1.25 -16.87
N GLY A 8 -3.88 1.45 -17.84
CA GLY A 8 -5.26 0.98 -17.79
C GLY A 8 -6.22 1.74 -18.71
N HIS A 9 -7.31 1.09 -19.09
CA HIS A 9 -8.36 1.59 -19.98
C HIS A 9 -8.90 2.99 -19.63
N GLY A 10 -9.59 3.64 -20.57
CA GLY A 10 -10.29 4.91 -20.35
C GLY A 10 -11.21 4.88 -19.12
N GLY A 11 -11.17 5.94 -18.30
CA GLY A 11 -11.89 6.01 -17.03
C GLY A 11 -11.31 5.15 -15.90
N SER A 12 -10.10 4.61 -16.04
CA SER A 12 -9.37 3.94 -14.95
C SER A 12 -8.76 4.89 -13.90
N TYR A 13 -8.89 6.20 -14.09
CA TYR A 13 -8.22 7.26 -13.32
C TYR A 13 -6.67 7.30 -13.44
N LYS A 14 -6.06 6.63 -14.44
CA LYS A 14 -4.59 6.59 -14.63
C LYS A 14 -3.93 7.98 -14.55
N SER A 15 -4.42 8.95 -15.34
CA SER A 15 -3.87 10.31 -15.43
C SER A 15 -4.23 11.16 -14.20
N ALA A 16 -5.43 10.99 -13.63
CA ALA A 16 -5.82 11.68 -12.40
C ALA A 16 -4.93 11.27 -11.21
N CYS A 17 -4.64 9.98 -11.08
CA CYS A 17 -3.69 9.51 -10.07
C CYS A 17 -2.28 10.08 -10.30
N ALA A 18 -1.83 10.19 -11.55
CA ALA A 18 -0.51 10.74 -11.86
C ALA A 18 -0.39 12.24 -11.55
N VAL A 19 -1.39 13.04 -11.94
CA VAL A 19 -1.44 14.48 -11.63
C VAL A 19 -1.46 14.69 -10.12
N TRP A 20 -2.28 13.95 -9.37
CA TRP A 20 -2.47 14.20 -7.94
C TRP A 20 -1.40 13.60 -7.02
N PHE A 21 -0.89 12.40 -7.33
CA PHE A 21 0.03 11.67 -6.43
C PHE A 21 1.50 11.69 -6.88
N ASP A 22 1.81 12.11 -8.12
CA ASP A 22 3.20 12.19 -8.60
C ASP A 22 3.58 13.64 -8.97
N LEU A 23 2.83 14.29 -9.87
CA LEU A 23 3.16 15.65 -10.34
C LEU A 23 2.94 16.74 -9.30
N LEU A 24 1.80 16.73 -8.59
CA LEU A 24 1.49 17.75 -7.60
C LEU A 24 2.49 17.77 -6.42
N PRO A 25 2.93 16.62 -5.87
CA PRO A 25 4.08 16.58 -4.95
C PRO A 25 5.36 17.20 -5.53
N ALA A 26 5.75 16.86 -6.76
CA ALA A 26 6.95 17.42 -7.38
C ALA A 26 6.88 18.95 -7.59
N LEU A 27 5.69 19.53 -7.83
CA LEU A 27 5.50 20.99 -7.82
C LEU A 27 5.68 21.59 -6.41
N ARG A 28 5.17 20.92 -5.37
CA ARG A 28 5.35 21.33 -3.95
C ARG A 28 6.79 21.23 -3.48
N GLU A 29 7.56 20.27 -4.01
CA GLU A 29 9.02 20.16 -3.86
C GLU A 29 9.81 21.27 -4.58
N GLY A 30 9.15 22.16 -5.33
CA GLY A 30 9.82 23.25 -6.05
C GLY A 30 10.53 22.79 -7.33
N ARG A 31 10.14 21.65 -7.92
CA ARG A 31 10.79 21.08 -9.11
C ARG A 31 10.20 21.64 -10.42
N ILE A 32 10.95 21.44 -11.50
CA ILE A 32 10.47 21.65 -12.87
C ILE A 32 9.67 20.40 -13.28
N CYS A 33 8.38 20.55 -13.50
CA CYS A 33 7.48 19.48 -13.96
C CYS A 33 7.15 19.67 -15.44
N ILE A 34 7.42 18.66 -16.26
CA ILE A 34 7.20 18.68 -17.71
C ILE A 34 6.13 17.65 -18.06
N THR A 35 5.07 18.03 -18.78
CA THR A 35 3.98 17.11 -19.14
C THR A 35 3.25 17.44 -20.44
N ASN A 36 2.70 16.41 -21.08
CA ASN A 36 1.78 16.51 -22.21
C ASN A 36 0.30 16.31 -21.83
N ILE A 37 -0.03 16.21 -20.53
CA ILE A 37 -1.40 15.93 -20.07
C ILE A 37 -2.38 16.97 -20.62
N HIS A 38 -3.37 16.46 -21.35
CA HIS A 38 -4.34 17.29 -22.07
C HIS A 38 -5.14 18.18 -21.11
N GLY A 39 -5.18 19.48 -21.42
CA GLY A 39 -5.94 20.46 -20.64
C GLY A 39 -5.40 20.70 -19.22
N MET A 40 -4.15 20.31 -18.93
CA MET A 40 -3.45 20.70 -17.70
C MET A 40 -3.42 22.22 -17.58
N GLN A 41 -3.85 22.76 -16.44
CA GLN A 41 -3.93 24.20 -16.21
C GLN A 41 -2.54 24.85 -16.06
N PRO A 42 -2.42 26.18 -16.25
CA PRO A 42 -1.24 26.95 -15.84
C PRO A 42 -0.95 26.82 -14.34
N LEU A 43 0.29 27.07 -13.92
CA LEU A 43 0.73 26.90 -12.52
C LEU A 43 -0.04 27.83 -11.57
N GLU A 44 -0.24 29.07 -12.00
CA GLU A 44 -0.90 30.16 -11.27
C GLU A 44 -2.39 29.86 -11.08
N VAL A 45 -2.99 29.18 -12.06
CA VAL A 45 -4.38 28.71 -12.03
C VAL A 45 -4.54 27.48 -11.13
N ILE A 46 -3.49 26.68 -10.96
CA ILE A 46 -3.45 25.57 -10.00
C ILE A 46 -3.33 26.11 -8.57
N GLU A 47 -2.42 27.05 -8.32
CA GLU A 47 -2.30 27.77 -7.03
C GLU A 47 -3.67 28.32 -6.58
N GLN A 48 -4.33 29.09 -7.46
CA GLN A 48 -5.64 29.67 -7.20
C GLN A 48 -6.76 28.63 -6.94
N ARG A 49 -6.70 27.45 -7.57
CA ARG A 49 -7.74 26.40 -7.43
C ARG A 49 -7.54 25.50 -6.22
N LEU A 50 -6.30 25.34 -5.75
CA LEU A 50 -5.97 24.60 -4.54
C LEU A 50 -5.94 25.47 -3.29
N GLY A 51 -5.75 26.79 -3.43
CA GLY A 51 -5.54 27.71 -2.31
C GLY A 51 -4.14 27.60 -1.70
N GLU A 52 -3.18 27.06 -2.44
CA GLU A 52 -1.79 26.87 -2.01
C GLU A 52 -0.81 27.62 -2.93
N LYS A 53 0.37 27.91 -2.39
CA LYS A 53 1.47 28.62 -3.06
C LYS A 53 2.62 27.63 -3.26
N PHE A 54 3.14 27.49 -4.47
CA PHE A 54 4.33 26.67 -4.72
C PHE A 54 5.62 27.46 -4.46
N PRO A 55 6.77 26.80 -4.24
CA PRO A 55 8.06 27.48 -4.16
C PRO A 55 8.40 28.23 -5.45
N ASP A 56 9.11 29.36 -5.36
CA ASP A 56 9.47 30.19 -6.52
C ASP A 56 10.41 29.49 -7.54
N THR A 57 10.91 28.29 -7.23
CA THR A 57 11.65 27.40 -8.14
C THR A 57 10.76 26.44 -8.95
N ALA A 58 9.49 26.27 -8.57
CA ALA A 58 8.55 25.38 -9.23
C ALA A 58 8.18 25.92 -10.62
N ARG A 59 8.19 25.05 -11.65
CA ARG A 59 7.76 25.42 -13.02
C ARG A 59 6.93 24.30 -13.61
N LEU A 60 5.83 24.64 -14.27
CA LEU A 60 4.97 23.66 -14.96
C LEU A 60 5.02 23.90 -16.48
N ILE A 61 5.68 22.99 -17.18
CA ILE A 61 5.98 23.07 -18.60
C ILE A 61 5.04 22.11 -19.35
N ARG A 62 4.22 22.65 -20.25
CA ARG A 62 3.11 21.93 -20.88
C ARG A 62 3.32 21.86 -22.39
N ILE A 63 3.78 20.71 -22.88
CA ILE A 63 4.16 20.51 -24.28
C ILE A 63 3.22 19.45 -24.88
N SER A 64 2.42 19.83 -25.88
CA SER A 64 1.54 18.90 -26.60
C SER A 64 2.36 17.79 -27.28
N SER A 65 1.84 16.56 -27.32
CA SER A 65 2.38 15.47 -28.14
C SER A 65 1.52 15.17 -29.38
N ARG A 66 0.66 16.11 -29.78
CA ARG A 66 -0.35 15.95 -30.86
C ARG A 66 -0.04 16.73 -32.13
N ASN A 67 1.06 17.47 -32.15
CA ASN A 67 1.59 18.24 -33.28
C ASN A 67 3.02 17.74 -33.60
N PRO A 68 3.54 17.87 -34.84
CA PRO A 68 4.83 17.31 -35.24
C PRO A 68 6.01 17.78 -34.37
N GLU A 69 6.04 19.07 -34.05
CA GLU A 69 7.12 19.73 -33.32
C GLU A 69 7.13 19.24 -31.85
N GLY A 70 5.94 19.16 -31.25
CA GLY A 70 5.76 18.63 -29.90
C GLY A 70 6.05 17.13 -29.80
N PHE A 71 5.68 16.35 -30.83
CA PHE A 71 6.04 14.94 -30.94
C PHE A 71 7.57 14.76 -31.03
N GLU A 72 8.25 15.61 -31.80
CA GLU A 72 9.71 15.59 -31.89
C GLU A 72 10.38 16.00 -30.57
N LEU A 73 9.88 17.03 -29.87
CA LEU A 73 10.32 17.38 -28.52
C LEU A 73 10.24 16.17 -27.59
N TRP A 74 9.09 15.48 -27.50
CA TRP A 74 8.94 14.31 -26.63
C TRP A 74 9.83 13.12 -27.03
N LYS A 75 10.06 12.93 -28.33
CA LYS A 75 10.98 11.91 -28.87
C LYS A 75 12.44 12.17 -28.48
N TYR A 76 12.84 13.44 -28.32
CA TYR A 76 14.17 13.88 -27.92
C TYR A 76 14.19 14.56 -26.54
N PHE A 77 13.29 14.19 -25.60
CA PHE A 77 13.16 14.88 -24.31
C PHE A 77 14.49 15.05 -23.58
N PHE A 78 15.35 14.03 -23.67
CA PHE A 78 16.68 13.98 -23.05
C PHE A 78 17.71 14.95 -23.64
N CYS A 79 17.38 15.71 -24.69
CA CYS A 79 18.25 16.76 -25.25
C CYS A 79 17.92 18.17 -24.72
N TRP A 80 16.78 18.35 -24.05
CA TRP A 80 16.30 19.68 -23.60
C TRP A 80 15.59 19.69 -22.23
N ALA A 81 15.25 18.53 -21.64
CA ALA A 81 14.71 18.47 -20.28
C ALA A 81 15.80 18.85 -19.25
N PRO A 82 15.60 19.86 -18.37
CA PRO A 82 16.63 20.27 -17.42
C PRO A 82 16.95 19.17 -16.38
N ILE A 83 18.18 19.19 -15.85
CA ILE A 83 18.59 18.33 -14.73
C ILE A 83 17.67 18.55 -13.51
N GLY A 84 17.27 17.47 -12.84
CA GLY A 84 16.33 17.50 -11.71
C GLY A 84 14.85 17.52 -12.07
N ALA A 85 14.50 17.57 -13.36
CA ALA A 85 13.10 17.65 -13.81
C ALA A 85 12.29 16.39 -13.49
N PHE A 86 11.02 16.60 -13.13
CA PHE A 86 9.98 15.58 -13.09
C PHE A 86 9.24 15.56 -14.44
N ILE A 87 9.05 14.38 -15.03
CA ILE A 87 8.60 14.20 -16.42
C ILE A 87 7.41 13.24 -16.44
N LEU A 88 6.23 13.74 -16.83
CA LEU A 88 4.97 12.97 -16.85
C LEU A 88 4.36 12.92 -18.25
N ILE A 89 4.48 11.76 -18.90
CA ILE A 89 4.07 11.55 -20.30
C ILE A 89 2.82 10.65 -20.33
N ASP A 90 1.66 11.25 -20.61
CA ASP A 90 0.43 10.53 -20.90
C ASP A 90 0.40 9.99 -22.34
N GLU A 91 -0.34 8.90 -22.55
CA GLU A 91 -0.46 8.20 -23.83
C GLU A 91 0.90 7.89 -24.48
N CYS A 92 1.90 7.51 -23.68
CA CYS A 92 3.29 7.37 -24.11
C CYS A 92 3.52 6.30 -25.20
N GLN A 93 2.58 5.35 -25.37
CA GLN A 93 2.60 4.39 -26.48
C GLN A 93 2.42 5.07 -27.85
N GLN A 94 1.84 6.27 -27.90
CA GLN A 94 1.76 7.05 -29.14
C GLN A 94 3.13 7.59 -29.58
N ILE A 95 4.11 7.68 -28.66
CA ILE A 95 5.44 8.27 -28.91
C ILE A 95 6.52 7.18 -28.97
N PHE A 96 6.49 6.20 -28.06
CA PHE A 96 7.59 5.25 -27.84
C PHE A 96 7.29 3.80 -28.26
N SER A 97 6.17 3.53 -28.95
CA SER A 97 5.90 2.19 -29.49
C SER A 97 6.51 1.98 -30.87
N VAL A 98 6.80 0.73 -31.22
CA VAL A 98 7.22 0.35 -32.58
C VAL A 98 6.14 0.70 -33.62
N ASN A 99 4.86 0.69 -33.21
CA ASN A 99 3.72 1.11 -34.04
C ASN A 99 3.77 2.60 -34.41
N ALA A 100 4.33 3.44 -33.54
CA ALA A 100 4.60 4.87 -33.80
C ALA A 100 5.87 5.10 -34.65
N GLY A 101 6.51 4.03 -35.16
CA GLY A 101 7.78 4.10 -35.88
C GLY A 101 9.00 4.31 -34.97
N PHE A 102 8.84 4.27 -33.65
CA PHE A 102 9.93 4.54 -32.70
C PHE A 102 10.97 3.41 -32.71
N LYS A 103 12.25 3.79 -32.85
CA LYS A 103 13.42 2.88 -32.84
C LYS A 103 14.54 3.53 -32.04
N MET A 104 14.74 3.09 -30.79
CA MET A 104 15.69 3.72 -29.84
C MET A 104 17.10 3.88 -30.43
N ALA A 105 17.58 2.87 -31.16
CA ALA A 105 18.89 2.86 -31.80
C ALA A 105 19.12 3.99 -32.84
N ASN A 106 18.06 4.66 -33.31
CA ASN A 106 18.13 5.77 -34.26
C ASN A 106 18.02 7.15 -33.56
N ILE A 107 17.84 7.19 -32.24
CA ILE A 107 17.53 8.42 -31.49
C ILE A 107 18.78 8.88 -30.73
N HIS A 108 19.69 9.50 -31.47
CA HIS A 108 20.92 10.09 -30.94
C HIS A 108 20.69 11.52 -30.40
N LYS A 109 21.63 11.99 -29.59
CA LYS A 109 21.73 13.36 -29.09
C LYS A 109 21.73 14.39 -30.23
N ARG A 110 21.12 15.55 -29.98
CA ARG A 110 21.12 16.71 -30.86
C ARG A 110 21.42 17.98 -30.05
N PRO A 111 21.92 19.06 -30.68
CA PRO A 111 22.11 20.34 -30.00
C PRO A 111 20.82 20.87 -29.38
N PHE A 112 20.92 21.56 -28.23
CA PHE A 112 19.76 22.21 -27.60
C PHE A 112 19.11 23.26 -28.52
N THR A 113 19.91 23.96 -29.33
CA THR A 113 19.50 24.95 -30.33
C THR A 113 18.51 24.41 -31.38
N ASP A 114 18.48 23.10 -31.61
CA ASP A 114 17.51 22.46 -32.51
C ASP A 114 16.08 22.47 -31.95
N PHE A 115 15.95 22.58 -30.63
CA PHE A 115 14.69 22.48 -29.89
C PHE A 115 14.23 23.82 -29.32
N GLU A 116 15.16 24.73 -29.04
CA GLU A 116 14.93 26.08 -28.52
C GLU A 116 13.81 26.86 -29.24
N PRO A 117 13.68 26.86 -30.59
CA PRO A 117 12.59 27.56 -31.30
C PRO A 117 11.18 26.98 -31.08
N HIS A 118 11.09 25.78 -30.48
CA HIS A 118 9.83 25.08 -30.21
C HIS A 118 9.50 25.01 -28.70
N LEU A 119 10.38 25.55 -27.85
CA LEU A 119 10.22 25.62 -26.39
C LEU A 119 9.64 26.98 -25.97
N PRO A 120 9.12 27.10 -24.72
CA PRO A 120 8.60 28.38 -24.21
C PRO A 120 9.66 29.49 -24.15
N GLU A 121 9.22 30.74 -24.26
CA GLU A 121 10.08 31.91 -24.01
C GLU A 121 10.76 31.83 -22.63
N GLY A 122 12.05 32.17 -22.56
CA GLY A 122 12.86 32.05 -21.34
C GLY A 122 13.27 30.62 -20.95
N PHE A 123 12.87 29.58 -21.70
CA PHE A 123 13.26 28.19 -21.37
C PHE A 123 14.78 27.98 -21.42
N SER A 124 15.49 28.65 -22.32
CA SER A 124 16.95 28.59 -22.44
C SER A 124 17.67 28.94 -21.13
N GLU A 125 17.25 30.03 -20.48
CA GLU A 125 17.75 30.44 -19.16
C GLU A 125 17.43 29.39 -18.09
N LEU A 126 16.21 28.84 -18.08
CA LEU A 126 15.78 27.80 -17.14
C LEU A 126 16.58 26.49 -17.30
N PHE A 127 16.92 26.13 -18.54
CA PHE A 127 17.70 24.94 -18.86
C PHE A 127 19.15 25.10 -18.36
N HIS A 128 19.79 26.22 -18.69
CA HIS A 128 21.14 26.52 -18.27
C HIS A 128 21.25 26.80 -16.76
N SER A 129 20.21 27.33 -16.10
CA SER A 129 20.20 27.54 -14.63
C SER A 129 20.23 26.24 -13.81
N ARG A 130 20.04 25.08 -14.44
CA ARG A 130 20.14 23.75 -13.81
C ARG A 130 21.48 23.04 -14.08
N TRP A 131 22.41 23.68 -14.80
CA TRP A 131 23.76 23.18 -14.97
C TRP A 131 24.60 23.47 -13.73
N LEU A 132 24.75 22.47 -12.87
CA LEU A 132 25.74 22.48 -11.80
C LEU A 132 27.13 22.35 -12.45
N THR A 133 27.93 23.41 -12.37
CA THR A 133 29.35 23.40 -12.77
C THR A 133 30.20 22.89 -11.60
N ILE A 134 30.94 21.81 -11.81
CA ILE A 134 31.95 21.31 -10.88
C ILE A 134 33.33 21.77 -11.37
N ASP A 135 34.21 22.16 -10.45
CA ASP A 135 35.60 22.50 -10.79
C ASP A 135 36.33 21.24 -11.22
N THR A 136 36.65 21.15 -12.51
CA THR A 136 37.28 19.98 -13.14
C THR A 136 38.72 19.72 -12.65
N SER A 137 39.34 20.67 -11.94
CA SER A 137 40.62 20.47 -11.26
C SER A 137 40.49 19.80 -9.88
N SER A 138 39.27 19.68 -9.36
CA SER A 138 38.96 19.12 -8.04
C SER A 138 38.32 17.72 -8.06
N LEU A 139 38.15 17.14 -9.25
CA LEU A 139 37.56 15.79 -9.44
C LEU A 139 38.42 14.73 -8.75
N ASP A 140 37.79 13.72 -8.15
CA ASP A 140 38.52 12.56 -7.66
C ASP A 140 39.03 11.70 -8.83
N ASN A 141 40.11 10.96 -8.58
CA ASN A 141 40.71 10.04 -9.53
C ASN A 141 39.72 8.97 -10.03
N GLY A 142 38.67 8.63 -9.26
CA GLY A 142 37.60 7.73 -9.69
C GLY A 142 36.58 8.32 -10.68
N GLU A 143 36.59 9.64 -10.93
CA GLU A 143 35.69 10.30 -11.89
C GLU A 143 36.30 10.51 -13.29
N ILE A 144 37.59 10.20 -13.43
CA ILE A 144 38.38 10.26 -14.67
C ILE A 144 38.65 8.82 -15.14
N ASP A 145 38.37 8.50 -16.40
CA ASP A 145 38.68 7.18 -16.95
C ASP A 145 40.17 7.03 -17.39
N ASP A 146 40.63 5.80 -17.62
CA ASP A 146 41.98 5.52 -18.12
C ASP A 146 42.27 6.16 -19.50
N CYS A 147 41.22 6.60 -20.23
CA CYS A 147 41.32 7.35 -21.48
C CYS A 147 41.34 8.88 -21.27
N GLN A 148 41.44 9.34 -20.02
CA GLN A 148 41.43 10.74 -19.59
C GLN A 148 40.15 11.51 -19.99
N ARG A 149 39.00 10.82 -19.91
CA ARG A 149 37.66 11.39 -20.11
C ARG A 149 36.94 11.47 -18.77
N THR A 150 36.01 12.41 -18.66
CA THR A 150 35.14 12.56 -17.49
C THR A 150 33.67 12.59 -17.93
N ARG A 151 32.74 12.63 -16.98
CA ARG A 151 31.31 12.87 -17.27
C ARG A 151 30.96 14.35 -17.45
N PHE A 152 31.96 15.23 -17.39
CA PHE A 152 31.81 16.68 -17.47
C PHE A 152 32.47 17.21 -18.74
N ASP A 153 31.90 18.27 -19.31
CA ASP A 153 32.53 19.00 -20.40
C ASP A 153 33.65 19.95 -19.93
N GLU A 154 34.31 20.61 -20.87
CA GLU A 154 35.36 21.61 -20.63
C GLU A 154 34.93 22.79 -19.73
N GLN A 155 33.62 22.96 -19.50
CA GLN A 155 33.06 23.97 -18.59
C GLN A 155 32.57 23.37 -17.26
N GLY A 156 32.92 22.12 -16.96
CA GLY A 156 32.56 21.42 -15.72
C GLY A 156 31.09 21.02 -15.62
N ARG A 157 30.35 21.01 -16.73
CA ARG A 157 28.91 20.72 -16.75
C ARG A 157 28.67 19.25 -17.10
N ILE A 158 27.67 18.63 -16.47
CA ILE A 158 27.30 17.23 -16.75
C ILE A 158 26.93 17.07 -18.24
N ILE A 159 27.63 16.16 -18.92
CA ILE A 159 27.38 15.84 -20.34
C ILE A 159 26.04 15.12 -20.48
N TYR A 160 25.12 15.69 -21.26
CA TYR A 160 23.81 15.09 -21.53
C TYR A 160 23.91 13.79 -22.38
N PRO A 161 22.97 12.84 -22.26
CA PRO A 161 23.10 11.49 -22.83
C PRO A 161 23.25 11.46 -24.36
N GLU A 162 24.16 10.61 -24.86
CA GLU A 162 24.45 10.47 -26.30
C GLU A 162 23.32 9.83 -27.13
N ASN A 163 22.39 9.12 -26.50
CA ASN A 163 21.22 8.55 -27.15
C ASN A 163 20.09 8.27 -26.15
N PHE A 164 18.89 8.01 -26.68
CA PHE A 164 17.69 7.76 -25.89
C PHE A 164 17.80 6.56 -24.93
N ASN A 165 18.50 5.48 -25.31
CA ASN A 165 18.63 4.31 -24.44
C ASN A 165 19.51 4.62 -23.21
N ASN A 166 20.66 5.28 -23.41
CA ASN A 166 21.46 5.82 -22.33
C ASN A 166 20.65 6.79 -21.46
N ALA A 167 19.93 7.73 -22.07
CA ALA A 167 19.10 8.69 -21.34
C ALA A 167 18.06 8.03 -20.42
N PHE A 168 17.48 6.92 -20.87
CA PHE A 168 16.50 6.19 -20.07
C PHE A 168 17.18 5.36 -18.98
N MET A 169 18.20 4.55 -19.32
CA MET A 169 18.93 3.73 -18.34
C MET A 169 19.60 4.57 -17.25
N GLU A 170 20.14 5.73 -17.61
CA GLU A 170 20.91 6.61 -16.73
C GLU A 170 20.09 7.76 -16.10
N HIS A 171 18.75 7.75 -16.21
CA HIS A 171 17.87 8.85 -15.74
C HIS A 171 18.20 9.38 -14.32
N ARG A 172 18.67 8.51 -13.43
CA ARG A 172 19.10 8.86 -12.05
C ARG A 172 20.34 9.77 -12.01
N HIS A 173 21.30 9.63 -12.94
CA HIS A 173 22.47 10.52 -13.02
C HIS A 173 22.07 11.98 -13.27
N TYR A 174 20.95 12.21 -13.96
CA TYR A 174 20.43 13.54 -14.31
C TYR A 174 19.30 14.00 -13.36
N ASN A 175 19.05 13.23 -12.28
CA ASN A 175 17.95 13.43 -11.33
C ASN A 175 16.56 13.59 -12.02
N TRP A 176 16.34 12.82 -13.09
CA TRP A 176 15.05 12.77 -13.77
C TRP A 176 14.14 11.73 -13.12
N ASP A 177 12.93 12.14 -12.76
CA ASP A 177 11.84 11.25 -12.35
C ASP A 177 10.85 11.12 -13.51
N ILE A 178 10.64 9.91 -14.03
CA ILE A 178 9.91 9.68 -15.28
C ILE A 178 8.68 8.81 -15.04
N VAL A 179 7.48 9.41 -15.16
CA VAL A 179 6.20 8.71 -15.03
C VAL A 179 5.54 8.58 -16.40
N LEU A 180 5.37 7.34 -16.85
CA LEU A 180 4.82 7.01 -18.17
C LEU A 180 3.41 6.42 -18.04
N LEU A 181 2.43 7.03 -18.71
CA LEU A 181 1.04 6.55 -18.72
C LEU A 181 0.66 5.96 -20.08
N THR A 182 -0.05 4.83 -20.09
CA THR A 182 -0.59 4.21 -21.31
C THR A 182 -1.91 3.48 -21.05
N PRO A 183 -2.88 3.47 -21.98
CA PRO A 183 -4.04 2.58 -21.89
C PRO A 183 -3.67 1.13 -22.22
N ASP A 184 -2.62 0.91 -23.03
CA ASP A 184 -2.13 -0.40 -23.47
C ASP A 184 -0.63 -0.55 -23.16
N PHE A 185 -0.36 -1.35 -22.13
CA PHE A 185 1.01 -1.64 -21.70
C PHE A 185 1.74 -2.63 -22.62
N ALA A 186 1.04 -3.41 -23.45
CA ALA A 186 1.67 -4.38 -24.34
C ALA A 186 2.47 -3.70 -25.46
N GLN A 187 2.00 -2.55 -25.96
CA GLN A 187 2.65 -1.77 -27.04
C GLN A 187 3.96 -1.08 -26.61
N ILE A 188 4.24 -0.97 -25.31
CA ILE A 188 5.51 -0.42 -24.83
C ILE A 188 6.63 -1.46 -25.01
N PRO A 189 7.78 -1.11 -25.62
CA PRO A 189 8.94 -2.00 -25.74
C PRO A 189 9.44 -2.57 -24.41
N LYS A 190 10.16 -3.71 -24.44
CA LYS A 190 10.65 -4.39 -23.23
C LYS A 190 11.81 -3.65 -22.57
N GLU A 191 12.60 -2.98 -23.39
CA GLU A 191 13.78 -2.20 -23.06
C GLU A 191 13.37 -1.03 -22.15
N LEU A 192 12.31 -0.30 -22.52
CA LEU A 192 11.70 0.75 -21.71
C LEU A 192 11.08 0.23 -20.40
N LYS A 193 10.56 -1.00 -20.39
CA LYS A 193 10.00 -1.63 -19.17
C LYS A 193 11.09 -2.01 -18.18
N GLY A 194 12.18 -2.64 -18.64
CA GLY A 194 13.26 -3.13 -17.77
C GLY A 194 14.04 -2.05 -17.01
N VAL A 195 13.85 -0.78 -17.35
CA VAL A 195 14.46 0.39 -16.67
C VAL A 195 13.54 0.99 -15.59
N ALA A 196 12.24 0.70 -15.64
CA ALA A 196 11.31 1.15 -14.61
C ALA A 196 11.45 0.33 -13.33
N GLU A 197 11.21 0.94 -12.17
CA GLU A 197 11.18 0.23 -10.89
C GLU A 197 9.91 -0.62 -10.75
N LEU A 198 8.78 -0.11 -11.27
CA LEU A 198 7.46 -0.65 -11.02
C LEU A 198 6.45 -0.23 -12.10
N ALA A 199 5.43 -1.07 -12.28
CA ALA A 199 4.26 -0.78 -13.09
C ALA A 199 2.99 -0.87 -12.23
N LYS A 200 2.17 0.18 -12.29
CA LYS A 200 0.91 0.32 -11.56
C LYS A 200 -0.27 0.09 -12.51
N GLN A 201 -0.93 -1.05 -12.44
CA GLN A 201 -2.19 -1.30 -13.16
C GLN A 201 -3.37 -0.63 -12.46
N HIS A 202 -4.02 0.30 -13.16
CA HIS A 202 -5.25 0.97 -12.75
C HIS A 202 -6.49 0.25 -13.30
N LYS A 203 -7.45 -0.06 -12.41
CA LYS A 203 -8.80 -0.54 -12.77
C LYS A 203 -9.86 0.29 -12.04
N GLY A 204 -10.64 1.06 -12.80
CA GLY A 204 -11.78 1.82 -12.28
C GLY A 204 -12.86 0.89 -11.71
N LYS A 205 -13.55 1.34 -10.65
CA LYS A 205 -14.51 0.53 -9.88
C LYS A 205 -15.90 1.16 -9.72
N ASP A 206 -16.15 2.35 -10.27
CA ASP A 206 -17.29 3.24 -9.96
C ASP A 206 -18.71 2.63 -10.03
N GLY A 207 -18.90 1.47 -10.66
CA GLY A 207 -20.15 0.70 -10.62
C GLY A 207 -20.31 -0.24 -9.41
N ILE A 208 -19.39 -0.19 -8.44
CA ILE A 208 -19.45 -0.92 -7.17
C ILE A 208 -19.68 0.08 -6.03
N PHE A 209 -20.66 -0.22 -5.18
CA PHE A 209 -21.09 0.60 -4.04
C PHE A 209 -19.90 0.99 -3.13
N PHE A 210 -19.89 2.23 -2.62
CA PHE A 210 -18.79 2.85 -1.83
C PHE A 210 -17.40 2.96 -2.49
N SER A 211 -17.22 2.57 -3.77
CA SER A 211 -15.92 2.58 -4.46
C SER A 211 -15.73 3.71 -5.49
N ASN A 212 -16.68 4.65 -5.58
CA ASN A 212 -16.61 5.83 -6.45
C ASN A 212 -15.27 6.56 -6.29
N ARG A 213 -14.56 6.79 -7.40
CA ARG A 213 -13.21 7.40 -7.45
C ARG A 213 -12.16 6.67 -6.59
N LYS A 214 -12.34 5.37 -6.32
CA LYS A 214 -11.34 4.48 -5.72
C LYS A 214 -10.88 3.42 -6.74
N PRO A 215 -10.11 3.80 -7.78
CA PRO A 215 -9.50 2.82 -8.68
C PRO A 215 -8.69 1.81 -7.87
N ARG A 216 -8.80 0.53 -8.24
CA ARG A 216 -7.86 -0.49 -7.74
C ARG A 216 -6.54 -0.27 -8.45
N ILE A 217 -5.48 -0.13 -7.68
CA ILE A 217 -4.11 -0.10 -8.16
C ILE A 217 -3.46 -1.43 -7.77
N LEU A 218 -2.76 -2.03 -8.73
CA LEU A 218 -2.00 -3.27 -8.60
C LEU A 218 -0.58 -2.95 -9.04
N GLU A 219 0.38 -3.04 -8.12
CA GLU A 219 1.79 -2.80 -8.39
C GLU A 219 2.50 -4.13 -8.68
N HIS A 220 3.39 -4.12 -9.67
CA HIS A 220 4.15 -5.29 -10.09
C HIS A 220 5.41 -4.91 -10.86
N ASP A 221 6.32 -5.87 -11.01
CA ASP A 221 7.44 -5.84 -11.96
C ASP A 221 6.98 -5.38 -13.37
N PRO A 222 7.66 -4.40 -14.00
CA PRO A 222 7.27 -3.88 -15.32
C PRO A 222 7.41 -4.85 -16.49
N THR A 223 8.27 -5.87 -16.40
CA THR A 223 8.46 -6.84 -17.49
C THR A 223 7.26 -7.78 -17.59
N ARG A 224 6.64 -8.12 -16.44
CA ARG A 224 5.44 -8.95 -16.36
C ARG A 224 4.19 -8.15 -16.74
N THR A 225 3.50 -8.59 -17.81
CA THR A 225 2.18 -8.04 -18.16
C THR A 225 1.08 -8.74 -17.35
N VAL A 226 0.61 -8.12 -16.28
CA VAL A 226 -0.31 -8.73 -15.31
C VAL A 226 -1.79 -8.44 -15.66
N THR A 227 -2.65 -9.46 -15.65
CA THR A 227 -4.11 -9.30 -15.82
C THR A 227 -4.89 -9.59 -14.54
N LYS A 228 -4.37 -10.47 -13.68
CA LYS A 228 -4.89 -10.87 -12.36
C LYS A 228 -3.73 -10.79 -11.34
N PRO A 229 -3.94 -10.27 -10.11
CA PRO A 229 -2.88 -10.22 -9.11
C PRO A 229 -2.45 -11.62 -8.65
N SER A 230 -1.17 -11.77 -8.31
CA SER A 230 -0.65 -12.85 -7.46
C SER A 230 -1.05 -12.63 -5.99
N LYS A 231 -0.62 -13.53 -5.10
CA LYS A 231 -0.68 -13.31 -3.64
C LYS A 231 0.32 -12.26 -3.16
N ASP A 232 1.44 -12.18 -3.86
CA ASP A 232 2.65 -11.39 -3.53
C ASP A 232 2.60 -9.99 -4.17
N ASP A 233 1.60 -9.74 -5.01
CA ASP A 233 1.40 -8.47 -5.69
C ASP A 233 0.71 -7.45 -4.77
N VAL A 234 1.32 -6.27 -4.60
CA VAL A 234 0.76 -5.20 -3.77
C VAL A 234 -0.49 -4.60 -4.44
N VAL A 235 -1.64 -4.72 -3.78
CA VAL A 235 -2.94 -4.24 -4.30
C VAL A 235 -3.64 -3.33 -3.30
N TYR A 236 -3.80 -2.06 -3.66
CA TYR A 236 -4.51 -1.05 -2.87
C TYR A 236 -5.57 -0.31 -3.69
N ASN A 237 -6.27 0.64 -3.06
CA ASN A 237 -7.25 1.50 -3.75
C ASN A 237 -7.08 2.94 -3.25
N LEU A 238 -6.42 3.81 -4.02
CA LEU A 238 -6.32 5.23 -3.68
C LEU A 238 -7.63 5.94 -3.99
N LYS A 239 -8.12 6.77 -3.06
CA LYS A 239 -9.28 7.65 -3.30
C LYS A 239 -8.79 8.91 -4.02
N VAL A 240 -9.17 9.04 -5.28
CA VAL A 240 -8.90 10.24 -6.09
C VAL A 240 -9.84 11.36 -5.63
N PRO A 241 -9.34 12.53 -5.19
CA PRO A 241 -10.19 13.66 -4.79
C PRO A 241 -10.95 14.26 -5.98
N LEU A 242 -11.87 15.21 -5.73
CA LEU A 242 -12.54 15.90 -6.85
C LEU A 242 -11.63 16.95 -7.49
N ASP A 243 -10.74 17.50 -6.67
CA ASP A 243 -10.00 18.72 -6.94
C ASP A 243 -8.94 18.51 -8.04
N VAL A 244 -8.53 17.25 -8.28
CA VAL A 244 -7.72 16.88 -9.46
C VAL A 244 -8.39 17.22 -10.79
N HIS A 245 -9.73 17.20 -10.87
CA HIS A 245 -10.47 17.60 -12.07
C HIS A 245 -10.52 19.12 -12.25
N LEU A 246 -10.07 19.89 -11.25
CA LEU A 246 -9.78 21.32 -11.37
C LEU A 246 -8.37 21.55 -11.94
N LEU A 247 -7.48 20.55 -11.89
CA LEU A 247 -6.08 20.66 -12.35
C LEU A 247 -5.90 20.30 -13.82
N TYR A 248 -6.71 19.38 -14.37
CA TYR A 248 -6.63 18.97 -15.77
C TYR A 248 -7.99 18.54 -16.36
N ALA A 249 -8.17 18.71 -17.68
CA ALA A 249 -9.40 18.33 -18.38
C ALA A 249 -9.34 16.88 -18.91
N SER A 250 -10.06 15.97 -18.26
CA SER A 250 -9.95 14.52 -18.47
C SER A 250 -10.46 13.98 -19.82
N THR A 251 -11.25 14.74 -20.58
CA THR A 251 -11.72 14.37 -21.93
C THR A 251 -11.83 15.59 -22.82
N VAL A 252 -11.46 15.45 -24.11
CA VAL A 252 -11.58 16.51 -25.13
C VAL A 252 -13.04 16.94 -25.35
N THR A 253 -13.99 16.02 -25.14
CA THR A 253 -15.43 16.23 -25.31
C THR A 253 -16.13 16.77 -24.06
N GLY A 254 -15.42 17.02 -22.95
CA GLY A 254 -15.96 17.52 -21.69
C GLY A 254 -16.88 16.55 -20.93
N GLN A 255 -17.40 15.51 -21.57
CA GLN A 255 -18.22 14.49 -20.92
C GLN A 255 -17.34 13.55 -20.10
N ILE A 256 -17.61 13.47 -18.79
CA ILE A 256 -17.09 12.41 -17.93
C ILE A 256 -17.78 11.11 -18.36
N THR A 257 -17.10 10.32 -19.20
CA THR A 257 -17.52 8.96 -19.53
C THR A 257 -17.45 8.12 -18.27
N LYS A 258 -18.58 7.96 -17.58
CA LYS A 258 -18.75 6.96 -16.51
C LYS A 258 -18.51 5.58 -17.14
N SER A 259 -17.30 5.04 -17.03
CA SER A 259 -16.96 3.74 -17.59
C SER A 259 -17.89 2.67 -17.01
N GLY A 260 -18.85 2.21 -17.82
CA GLY A 260 -20.00 1.41 -17.42
C GLY A 260 -19.68 -0.04 -17.03
N LEU A 261 -18.50 -0.28 -16.45
CA LEU A 261 -17.94 -1.59 -16.12
C LEU A 261 -18.49 -2.18 -14.81
N GLY A 262 -19.48 -1.53 -14.21
CA GLY A 262 -20.38 -2.14 -13.23
C GLY A 262 -21.80 -1.63 -13.46
N LYS A 263 -22.64 -2.48 -14.08
CA LYS A 263 -24.09 -2.35 -13.88
C LYS A 263 -24.35 -2.71 -12.41
N ASN A 264 -24.87 -1.77 -11.63
CA ASN A 264 -25.13 -1.93 -10.19
C ASN A 264 -25.80 -3.29 -9.92
N ILE A 265 -25.09 -4.21 -9.25
CA ILE A 265 -25.55 -5.60 -9.07
C ILE A 265 -26.89 -5.63 -8.33
N PHE A 266 -27.08 -4.72 -7.37
CA PHE A 266 -28.34 -4.52 -6.63
C PHE A 266 -29.53 -4.04 -7.48
N LEU A 267 -29.30 -3.47 -8.67
CA LEU A 267 -30.36 -3.10 -9.64
C LEU A 267 -30.55 -4.16 -10.74
N ASN A 268 -29.86 -5.30 -10.67
CA ASN A 268 -30.14 -6.41 -11.57
C ASN A 268 -31.44 -7.10 -11.12
N PRO A 269 -32.51 -7.14 -11.94
CA PRO A 269 -33.81 -7.66 -11.52
C PRO A 269 -33.75 -9.14 -11.11
N LYS A 270 -32.79 -9.92 -11.65
CA LYS A 270 -32.57 -11.32 -11.24
C LYS A 270 -32.02 -11.43 -9.81
N PHE A 271 -31.17 -10.49 -9.39
CA PHE A 271 -30.64 -10.44 -8.02
C PHE A 271 -31.70 -9.93 -7.05
N LEU A 272 -32.47 -8.90 -7.43
CA LEU A 272 -33.56 -8.36 -6.62
C LEU A 272 -34.65 -9.42 -6.36
N ALA A 273 -35.03 -10.19 -7.39
CA ALA A 273 -36.00 -11.29 -7.24
C ALA A 273 -35.48 -12.42 -6.33
N ALA A 274 -34.20 -12.79 -6.44
CA ALA A 274 -33.59 -13.77 -5.54
C ALA A 274 -33.55 -13.29 -4.08
N MET A 275 -33.21 -12.01 -3.86
CA MET A 275 -33.21 -11.40 -2.53
C MET A 275 -34.62 -11.34 -1.93
N ALA A 276 -35.64 -10.99 -2.73
CA ALA A 276 -37.03 -11.02 -2.31
C ALA A 276 -37.50 -12.44 -1.93
N LEU A 277 -37.08 -13.47 -2.66
CA LEU A 277 -37.36 -14.87 -2.33
C LEU A 277 -36.78 -15.30 -0.97
N VAL A 278 -35.56 -14.85 -0.64
CA VAL A 278 -34.93 -15.12 0.67
C VAL A 278 -35.64 -14.38 1.81
N VAL A 279 -36.11 -13.15 1.59
CA VAL A 279 -36.91 -12.40 2.58
C VAL A 279 -38.27 -13.07 2.79
N LEU A 280 -38.92 -13.54 1.72
CA LEU A 280 -40.20 -14.24 1.80
C LEU A 280 -40.08 -15.61 2.51
N SER A 281 -39.01 -16.37 2.28
CA SER A 281 -38.81 -17.65 2.98
C SER A 281 -38.50 -17.46 4.47
N PHE A 282 -37.72 -16.43 4.84
CA PHE A 282 -37.53 -16.05 6.24
C PHE A 282 -38.85 -15.57 6.89
N GLY A 283 -39.64 -14.76 6.18
CA GLY A 283 -40.95 -14.32 6.66
C GLY A 283 -41.91 -15.48 6.92
N TYR A 284 -41.95 -16.46 6.00
CA TYR A 284 -42.73 -17.69 6.18
C TYR A 284 -42.24 -18.53 7.36
N LEU A 285 -40.93 -18.67 7.56
CA LEU A 285 -40.35 -19.41 8.67
C LEU A 285 -40.68 -18.76 10.03
N VAL A 286 -40.62 -17.43 10.12
CA VAL A 286 -41.04 -16.69 11.32
C VAL A 286 -42.54 -16.83 11.58
N TYR A 287 -43.37 -16.74 10.54
CA TYR A 287 -44.82 -16.96 10.63
C TYR A 287 -45.15 -18.38 11.13
N ALA A 288 -44.50 -19.41 10.60
CA ALA A 288 -44.70 -20.80 11.01
C ALA A 288 -44.27 -21.06 12.47
N LEU A 289 -43.19 -20.43 12.94
CA LEU A 289 -42.78 -20.49 14.36
C LEU A 289 -43.80 -19.83 15.29
N ILE A 290 -44.36 -18.67 14.91
CA ILE A 290 -45.41 -18.00 15.69
C ILE A 290 -46.69 -18.86 15.76
N GLY A 291 -47.05 -19.55 14.67
CA GLY A 291 -48.15 -20.52 14.64
C GLY A 291 -47.95 -21.66 15.65
N MET A 292 -46.84 -22.39 15.57
CA MET A 292 -46.60 -23.54 16.47
C MET A 292 -46.47 -23.15 17.95
N VAL A 293 -46.04 -21.92 18.27
CA VAL A 293 -46.06 -21.40 19.65
C VAL A 293 -47.48 -21.04 20.12
N SER A 294 -48.38 -20.67 19.21
CA SER A 294 -49.77 -20.31 19.53
C SER A 294 -50.66 -21.53 19.75
N ASP A 295 -50.46 -22.63 19.00
CA ASP A 295 -51.27 -23.85 19.08
C ASP A 295 -50.95 -24.76 20.29
N SER A 296 -50.15 -24.28 21.25
CA SER A 296 -49.63 -25.09 22.37
C SER A 296 -50.54 -25.15 23.62
N GLU A 297 -51.70 -24.46 23.65
CA GLU A 297 -52.63 -24.47 24.78
C GLU A 297 -53.93 -25.28 24.52
N THR A 298 -53.83 -26.62 24.55
CA THR A 298 -54.94 -27.48 25.02
C THR A 298 -54.45 -28.91 25.33
N THR A 299 -54.95 -29.54 26.39
CA THR A 299 -54.45 -30.85 26.85
C THR A 299 -55.58 -31.74 27.38
N THR A 300 -55.56 -33.05 27.03
CA THR A 300 -56.40 -34.16 27.58
C THR A 300 -57.93 -34.08 27.29
N ALA A 301 -58.70 -35.18 27.16
CA ALA A 301 -58.49 -36.58 27.57
C ALA A 301 -59.18 -37.67 26.69
N GLU A 302 -58.56 -38.86 26.67
CA GLU A 302 -59.04 -40.28 26.63
C GLU A 302 -60.29 -40.79 25.85
N GLY A 303 -60.07 -41.92 25.13
CA GLY A 303 -61.01 -43.07 24.97
C GLY A 303 -61.39 -43.50 23.53
N THR A 304 -61.65 -44.77 23.16
CA THR A 304 -61.53 -46.11 23.82
C THR A 304 -61.62 -47.28 22.80
N GLN A 305 -60.60 -48.17 22.69
CA GLN A 305 -60.65 -49.60 22.20
C GLN A 305 -61.07 -49.92 20.72
N LEU A 306 -60.89 -51.11 20.08
CA LEU A 306 -60.18 -52.40 20.36
C LEU A 306 -59.94 -53.23 19.06
N HIS A 307 -58.77 -53.86 18.86
CA HIS A 307 -58.67 -55.25 18.32
C HIS A 307 -57.30 -55.94 18.56
N GLN A 308 -57.13 -57.18 18.07
CA GLN A 308 -56.33 -58.26 18.67
C GLN A 308 -55.03 -58.68 17.94
N THR A 309 -53.99 -59.03 18.72
CA THR A 309 -53.18 -60.29 18.71
C THR A 309 -52.42 -60.68 17.41
N SER A 310 -51.11 -61.02 17.42
CA SER A 310 -50.57 -62.25 18.04
C SER A 310 -49.03 -62.38 18.20
N GLN A 311 -48.64 -63.06 19.31
CA GLN A 311 -47.51 -64.02 19.51
C GLN A 311 -46.00 -63.66 19.41
N GLN A 312 -45.29 -64.02 20.51
CA GLN A 312 -43.97 -64.69 20.62
C GLN A 312 -42.66 -63.94 20.26
N SER A 313 -41.47 -64.25 20.82
CA SER A 313 -41.07 -64.83 22.13
C SER A 313 -39.53 -64.78 22.30
N GLY A 314 -39.02 -64.64 23.53
CA GLY A 314 -37.58 -64.71 23.89
C GLY A 314 -37.04 -63.38 24.46
N VAL A 315 -36.57 -63.22 25.72
CA VAL A 315 -35.69 -64.03 26.62
C VAL A 315 -34.23 -64.08 26.12
N SER A 316 -33.17 -63.67 26.82
CA SER A 316 -32.89 -62.85 28.04
C SER A 316 -31.35 -62.56 28.05
N THR A 317 -30.60 -61.91 28.96
CA THR A 317 -30.72 -61.30 30.33
C THR A 317 -29.56 -60.24 30.44
N SER A 318 -29.12 -59.58 31.54
CA SER A 318 -29.41 -59.46 32.99
C SER A 318 -28.64 -58.25 33.59
N GLN A 319 -29.14 -57.66 34.69
CA GLN A 319 -28.43 -56.80 35.67
C GLN A 319 -27.94 -55.41 35.17
N GLY A 320 -27.86 -54.33 35.96
CA GLY A 320 -27.99 -54.14 37.43
C GLY A 320 -26.69 -53.55 38.01
N GLN A 321 -26.64 -52.58 38.93
CA GLN A 321 -27.67 -51.92 39.76
C GLN A 321 -27.31 -50.43 40.09
N ALA A 322 -28.21 -49.79 40.85
CA ALA A 322 -28.13 -48.52 41.61
C ALA A 322 -26.73 -48.14 42.20
N ARG A 323 -26.33 -46.84 42.30
CA ARG A 323 -26.81 -45.72 43.17
C ARG A 323 -26.65 -45.99 44.69
N PRO A 324 -26.48 -44.97 45.58
CA PRO A 324 -25.94 -43.59 45.44
C PRO A 324 -24.92 -43.22 46.57
N GLY A 325 -24.44 -41.96 46.63
CA GLY A 325 -23.69 -41.42 47.79
C GLY A 325 -23.46 -39.89 47.71
N GLN A 326 -23.36 -39.20 48.86
CA GLN A 326 -23.24 -37.73 48.97
C GLN A 326 -22.16 -37.28 49.98
N SER A 327 -21.81 -35.98 49.88
CA SER A 327 -21.19 -35.11 50.91
C SER A 327 -19.67 -35.20 51.12
N GLY A 328 -19.05 -34.05 51.41
CA GLY A 328 -17.61 -33.91 51.72
C GLY A 328 -16.95 -32.66 51.12
N SER A 329 -16.83 -31.59 51.89
CA SER A 329 -16.00 -30.40 51.63
C SER A 329 -15.54 -29.82 52.98
N PRO A 330 -14.52 -28.95 53.07
CA PRO A 330 -13.63 -28.40 52.03
C PRO A 330 -12.15 -28.77 52.26
N GLY A 331 -11.23 -28.25 51.45
CA GLY A 331 -9.78 -28.38 51.67
C GLY A 331 -8.97 -27.25 51.04
N SER A 332 -8.53 -26.29 51.86
CA SER A 332 -7.65 -25.19 51.47
C SER A 332 -6.22 -25.41 51.98
N VAL A 333 -5.22 -25.26 51.12
CA VAL A 333 -3.81 -25.15 51.51
C VAL A 333 -3.18 -24.01 50.74
N MET A 334 -2.52 -23.11 51.46
CA MET A 334 -1.88 -21.90 50.94
C MET A 334 -0.37 -22.15 50.82
N GLY A 335 0.25 -21.68 49.72
CA GLY A 335 1.70 -21.82 49.53
C GLY A 335 2.50 -20.93 50.49
N SER A 336 3.61 -21.46 51.02
CA SER A 336 4.49 -20.67 51.90
C SER A 336 5.28 -19.64 51.10
N SER A 337 5.35 -18.41 51.63
CA SER A 337 6.29 -17.38 51.20
C SER A 337 7.73 -17.76 51.55
N GLY A 338 8.70 -17.15 50.84
CA GLY A 338 10.11 -17.57 50.89
C GLY A 338 11.15 -16.55 50.41
N SER A 339 10.93 -15.25 50.62
CA SER A 339 12.00 -14.23 50.53
C SER A 339 11.84 -13.21 51.67
N GLY A 340 12.96 -12.82 52.28
CA GLY A 340 12.97 -12.00 53.50
C GLY A 340 13.32 -10.54 53.24
N CYS A 341 12.51 -9.61 53.73
CA CYS A 341 12.79 -8.18 53.75
C CYS A 341 12.94 -7.71 55.20
N THR A 342 14.17 -7.66 55.72
CA THR A 342 14.46 -7.15 57.07
C THR A 342 14.81 -5.67 57.02
N GLY A 343 13.78 -4.81 57.03
CA GLY A 343 13.95 -3.36 57.03
C GLY A 343 12.67 -2.61 57.45
N SER A 344 12.83 -1.54 58.23
CA SER A 344 11.72 -0.74 58.78
C SER A 344 11.12 0.20 57.72
N GLY A 345 10.33 -0.33 56.78
CA GLY A 345 9.71 0.51 55.74
C GLY A 345 8.63 -0.13 54.84
N CYS A 346 8.33 -1.43 54.96
CA CYS A 346 7.38 -2.10 54.05
C CYS A 346 5.91 -1.78 54.38
N GLY A 347 5.38 -0.70 53.81
CA GLY A 347 3.94 -0.49 53.65
C GLY A 347 3.36 -1.26 52.44
N ASN A 348 2.04 -1.43 52.40
CA ASN A 348 1.33 -2.01 51.26
C ASN A 348 1.21 -1.01 50.10
N GLU A 349 2.30 -0.76 49.38
CA GLU A 349 2.24 -0.05 48.09
C GLU A 349 1.98 -1.04 46.95
N SER A 350 1.09 -0.68 46.03
CA SER A 350 0.77 -1.50 44.86
C SER A 350 1.89 -1.37 43.83
N TYR A 351 2.73 -2.40 43.74
CA TYR A 351 3.86 -2.41 42.81
C TYR A 351 3.35 -2.33 41.36
N HIS A 352 3.60 -1.20 40.70
CA HIS A 352 3.26 -0.97 39.31
C HIS A 352 4.45 -1.36 38.43
N ASP A 353 4.52 -2.64 38.02
CA ASP A 353 5.49 -3.06 37.02
C ASP A 353 5.26 -2.35 35.69
N VAL A 354 6.34 -1.81 35.14
CA VAL A 354 6.42 -1.19 33.82
C VAL A 354 7.44 -2.01 33.01
N GLY A 355 7.05 -2.50 31.84
CA GLY A 355 7.92 -3.28 30.94
C GLY A 355 8.11 -4.76 31.31
N THR A 356 8.22 -5.13 32.59
CA THR A 356 8.35 -6.54 33.03
C THR A 356 7.07 -7.33 32.77
N VAL A 357 7.07 -8.27 31.81
CA VAL A 357 5.85 -9.01 31.45
C VAL A 357 5.36 -9.89 32.61
N PRO A 358 4.12 -9.72 33.10
CA PRO A 358 3.62 -10.50 34.23
C PRO A 358 3.42 -11.98 33.91
N ALA A 359 3.63 -12.86 34.88
CA ALA A 359 3.47 -14.31 34.73
C ALA A 359 2.03 -14.79 34.41
N TRP A 360 1.02 -13.90 34.44
CA TRP A 360 -0.34 -14.18 33.97
C TRP A 360 -0.56 -13.89 32.48
N PHE A 361 0.40 -13.23 31.81
CA PHE A 361 0.27 -12.84 30.41
C PHE A 361 0.15 -14.09 29.50
N PRO A 362 -0.77 -14.13 28.53
CA PRO A 362 -1.16 -15.38 27.85
C PRO A 362 -0.14 -15.94 26.86
N LEU A 363 0.98 -15.24 26.60
CA LEU A 363 2.11 -15.78 25.85
C LEU A 363 3.22 -16.22 26.80
N ALA A 364 3.51 -17.52 26.80
CA ALA A 364 4.60 -18.10 27.59
C ALA A 364 5.97 -17.68 27.03
N ASN A 365 6.88 -17.28 27.91
CA ASN A 365 8.22 -16.76 27.58
C ASN A 365 8.21 -15.45 26.77
N SER A 366 7.30 -14.53 27.09
CA SER A 366 7.43 -13.13 26.69
C SER A 366 8.48 -12.42 27.53
N GLU A 367 9.46 -11.79 26.89
CA GLU A 367 10.56 -11.07 27.54
C GLU A 367 10.21 -9.60 27.78
N SER A 368 9.56 -8.97 26.79
CA SER A 368 9.04 -7.61 26.87
C SER A 368 7.82 -7.43 25.95
N ILE A 369 7.03 -6.41 26.22
CA ILE A 369 5.86 -6.02 25.43
C ILE A 369 5.81 -4.50 25.30
N TYR A 370 5.49 -4.03 24.10
CA TYR A 370 5.44 -2.61 23.75
C TYR A 370 4.18 -2.26 22.97
N VAL A 371 3.77 -0.99 23.03
CA VAL A 371 2.81 -0.41 22.08
C VAL A 371 3.54 -0.18 20.76
N SER A 372 3.00 -0.75 19.68
CA SER A 372 3.61 -0.72 18.34
C SER A 372 2.88 0.23 17.39
N ALA A 373 1.54 0.24 17.44
CA ALA A 373 0.70 1.18 16.69
C ALA A 373 -0.66 1.40 17.37
N VAL A 374 -1.25 2.58 17.15
CA VAL A 374 -2.60 2.94 17.62
C VAL A 374 -3.44 3.42 16.44
N GLU A 375 -4.54 2.72 16.16
CA GLU A 375 -5.50 3.08 15.13
C GLU A 375 -6.71 3.83 15.72
N ARG A 376 -7.08 4.96 15.12
CA ARG A 376 -8.24 5.77 15.53
C ARG A 376 -9.33 5.77 14.45
N TRP A 377 -10.44 5.09 14.76
CA TRP A 377 -11.59 4.91 13.86
C TRP A 377 -12.72 5.89 14.23
N HIS A 378 -12.79 7.00 13.50
CA HIS A 378 -13.79 8.06 13.72
C HIS A 378 -15.14 7.72 13.08
N LYS A 379 -16.20 7.66 13.90
CA LYS A 379 -17.62 7.65 13.48
C LYS A 379 -18.26 8.99 13.87
N ALA A 380 -19.43 9.29 13.32
CA ALA A 380 -20.13 10.57 13.53
C ALA A 380 -20.54 10.85 15.00
N THR A 381 -20.53 9.83 15.87
CA THR A 381 -20.94 9.92 17.29
C THR A 381 -19.97 9.22 18.25
N SER A 382 -18.88 8.63 17.77
CA SER A 382 -17.88 7.95 18.62
C SER A 382 -16.51 7.87 17.94
N ILE A 383 -15.45 7.87 18.74
CA ILE A 383 -14.11 7.46 18.31
C ILE A 383 -13.90 6.07 18.90
N HIS A 384 -13.49 5.10 18.07
CA HIS A 384 -12.95 3.84 18.55
C HIS A 384 -11.44 3.88 18.42
N VAL A 385 -10.73 3.52 19.49
CA VAL A 385 -9.28 3.30 19.49
C VAL A 385 -9.05 1.80 19.43
N ASN A 386 -8.06 1.38 18.64
CA ASN A 386 -7.57 0.01 18.56
C ASN A 386 -6.05 0.05 18.75
N VAL A 387 -5.50 -0.85 19.57
CA VAL A 387 -4.08 -0.87 19.93
C VAL A 387 -3.43 -2.16 19.48
N HIS A 388 -2.33 -2.03 18.75
CA HIS A 388 -1.45 -3.12 18.34
C HIS A 388 -0.22 -3.17 19.26
N PHE A 389 0.04 -4.35 19.80
CA PHE A 389 1.14 -4.63 20.72
C PHE A 389 2.22 -5.45 20.02
N GLU A 390 3.47 -5.13 20.29
CA GLU A 390 4.64 -5.91 19.91
C GLU A 390 5.13 -6.70 21.12
N VAL A 391 5.31 -8.01 20.97
CA VAL A 391 5.77 -8.90 22.04
C VAL A 391 7.07 -9.58 21.61
N VAL A 392 8.13 -9.37 22.39
CA VAL A 392 9.43 -10.02 22.18
C VAL A 392 9.45 -11.37 22.91
N THR A 393 9.92 -12.40 22.22
CA THR A 393 10.10 -13.75 22.79
C THR A 393 11.45 -14.33 22.33
N PRO A 394 12.00 -15.38 22.99
CA PRO A 394 13.21 -16.08 22.55
C PRO A 394 13.14 -16.72 21.14
N ARG A 395 11.98 -16.68 20.48
CA ARG A 395 11.77 -17.19 19.11
C ARG A 395 11.54 -16.07 18.08
N GLY A 396 11.61 -14.80 18.50
CA GLY A 396 11.38 -13.63 17.68
C GLY A 396 10.17 -12.80 18.14
N VAL A 397 9.88 -11.76 17.36
CA VAL A 397 8.83 -10.77 17.62
C VAL A 397 7.47 -11.27 17.12
N THR A 398 6.42 -11.08 17.91
CA THR A 398 5.02 -11.41 17.58
C THR A 398 4.12 -10.19 17.84
N TYR A 399 3.19 -9.91 16.93
CA TYR A 399 2.24 -8.81 17.07
C TYR A 399 0.85 -9.30 17.51
N LEU A 400 0.19 -8.56 18.41
CA LEU A 400 -1.14 -8.85 18.95
C LEU A 400 -2.07 -7.63 18.84
N ASP A 401 -3.37 -7.84 18.67
CA ASP A 401 -4.40 -6.79 18.80
C ASP A 401 -5.08 -6.81 20.19
N ASP A 402 -5.62 -5.67 20.59
CA ASP A 402 -6.52 -5.55 21.75
C ASP A 402 -7.69 -6.57 21.72
N GLY A 403 -8.18 -6.89 20.52
CA GLY A 403 -9.27 -7.82 20.25
C GLY A 403 -8.91 -9.28 20.53
N PHE A 404 -7.64 -9.67 20.50
CA PHE A 404 -7.15 -10.98 20.95
C PHE A 404 -6.97 -11.00 22.47
N LEU A 405 -6.36 -9.95 23.05
CA LEU A 405 -6.19 -9.84 24.51
C LEU A 405 -7.55 -9.87 25.25
N ASN A 406 -8.56 -9.15 24.74
CA ASN A 406 -9.91 -9.14 25.29
C ASN A 406 -10.59 -10.53 25.25
N LYS A 407 -10.40 -11.30 24.17
CA LYS A 407 -10.89 -12.71 24.08
C LYS A 407 -10.23 -13.64 25.09
N LEU A 408 -9.04 -13.29 25.57
CA LEU A 408 -8.28 -14.01 26.59
C LEU A 408 -8.56 -13.50 28.01
N GLY A 409 -9.54 -12.60 28.19
CA GLY A 409 -9.95 -12.08 29.49
C GLY A 409 -9.09 -10.92 30.01
N VAL A 410 -8.09 -10.47 29.26
CA VAL A 410 -7.27 -9.30 29.60
C VAL A 410 -8.02 -8.03 29.17
N LYS A 411 -8.33 -7.17 30.15
CA LYS A 411 -8.97 -5.87 29.89
C LYS A 411 -7.91 -4.82 29.60
N MET A 412 -8.11 -4.07 28.53
CA MET A 412 -7.25 -2.95 28.13
C MET A 412 -7.95 -1.62 28.46
N GLU A 413 -7.20 -0.71 29.07
CA GLU A 413 -7.58 0.68 29.32
C GLU A 413 -6.54 1.60 28.68
N TYR A 414 -6.97 2.37 27.67
CA TYR A 414 -6.13 3.26 26.89
C TYR A 414 -6.00 4.61 27.61
N LEU A 415 -4.76 5.02 27.89
CA LEU A 415 -4.45 6.27 28.59
C LEU A 415 -3.81 7.30 27.64
N ASP A 416 -2.84 6.88 26.84
CA ASP A 416 -2.18 7.70 25.81
C ASP A 416 -1.61 6.82 24.67
N ASP A 417 -1.18 7.42 23.56
CA ASP A 417 -0.64 6.72 22.38
C ASP A 417 0.62 5.88 22.68
N CYS A 418 1.34 6.20 23.76
CA CYS A 418 2.48 5.42 24.27
C CYS A 418 2.31 4.94 25.73
N LEU A 419 1.08 4.91 26.26
CA LEU A 419 0.80 4.36 27.60
C LEU A 419 -0.57 3.66 27.64
N VAL A 420 -0.54 2.34 27.84
CA VAL A 420 -1.76 1.52 27.89
C VAL A 420 -1.71 0.57 29.09
N GLN A 421 -2.79 0.55 29.87
CA GLN A 421 -2.93 -0.33 31.04
C GLN A 421 -3.59 -1.65 30.62
N LEU A 422 -2.93 -2.76 30.92
CA LEU A 422 -3.49 -4.11 30.81
C LEU A 422 -3.83 -4.62 32.22
N SER A 423 -5.01 -5.23 32.37
CA SER A 423 -5.48 -5.73 33.65
C SER A 423 -6.12 -7.12 33.53
N HIS A 424 -5.81 -7.98 34.50
CA HIS A 424 -6.35 -9.32 34.59
C HIS A 424 -6.61 -9.65 36.07
N GLY A 425 -7.87 -9.90 36.42
CA GLY A 425 -8.29 -10.09 37.81
C GLY A 425 -8.04 -8.84 38.66
N ALA A 426 -7.09 -8.93 39.60
CA ALA A 426 -6.68 -7.86 40.51
C ALA A 426 -5.29 -7.25 40.20
N SER A 427 -4.61 -7.76 39.17
CA SER A 427 -3.28 -7.29 38.75
C SER A 427 -3.37 -6.37 37.54
N ASN A 428 -2.75 -5.20 37.66
CA ASN A 428 -2.60 -4.18 36.60
C ASN A 428 -1.13 -4.10 36.18
N PHE A 429 -0.89 -3.82 34.90
CA PHE A 429 0.44 -3.73 34.30
C PHE A 429 0.43 -2.66 33.21
N TYR A 430 1.50 -1.87 33.08
CA TYR A 430 1.57 -0.77 32.11
C TYR A 430 2.51 -1.11 30.95
N VAL A 431 1.98 -0.98 29.74
CA VAL A 431 2.72 -1.12 28.48
C VAL A 431 3.05 0.27 27.94
N THR A 432 4.30 0.48 27.54
CA THR A 432 4.78 1.71 26.91
C THR A 432 5.19 1.46 25.45
N CYS A 433 5.43 2.51 24.67
CA CYS A 433 6.14 2.37 23.39
C CYS A 433 7.54 1.77 23.58
N SER A 434 8.07 1.13 22.53
CA SER A 434 9.40 0.51 22.53
C SER A 434 10.51 1.58 22.70
N PRO A 435 11.55 1.34 23.53
CA PRO A 435 12.69 2.25 23.64
C PRO A 435 13.43 2.32 22.29
N TYR A 436 13.82 3.53 21.88
CA TYR A 436 14.25 3.82 20.52
C TYR A 436 15.73 3.43 20.23
N GLU A 437 16.10 2.18 20.52
CA GLU A 437 17.46 1.66 20.35
C GLU A 437 17.75 1.20 18.90
N GLN A 438 18.35 2.10 18.14
CA GLN A 438 19.41 1.82 17.15
C GLN A 438 19.26 0.56 16.25
N TYR A 439 18.17 0.48 15.49
CA TYR A 439 18.14 -0.35 14.26
C TYR A 439 19.19 0.06 13.20
N ALA A 440 19.91 1.17 13.43
CA ALA A 440 20.90 1.76 12.53
C ALA A 440 22.31 1.13 12.54
N GLN A 441 22.60 0.09 13.35
CA GLN A 441 23.96 -0.50 13.44
C GLN A 441 24.07 -2.00 13.13
N ARG A 442 22.97 -2.75 12.91
CA ARG A 442 23.05 -4.20 12.62
C ARG A 442 23.15 -4.59 11.14
N GLN A 443 23.20 -3.65 10.20
CA GLN A 443 23.36 -3.96 8.76
C GLN A 443 24.81 -3.91 8.25
N GLU A 444 25.79 -3.45 9.04
CA GLU A 444 27.17 -3.21 8.56
C GLU A 444 28.21 -4.29 8.94
N GLN A 445 27.87 -5.32 9.75
CA GLN A 445 28.89 -6.24 10.29
C GLN A 445 28.79 -7.73 9.90
N ASP A 446 27.66 -8.22 9.38
CA ASP A 446 27.48 -9.66 9.05
C ASP A 446 27.72 -10.01 7.57
N ILE A 447 28.39 -9.15 6.79
CA ILE A 447 28.84 -9.44 5.42
C ILE A 447 30.38 -9.63 5.39
N GLU A 448 30.87 -10.58 6.20
CA GLU A 448 32.25 -11.08 6.08
C GLU A 448 32.36 -11.97 4.81
N LEU A 449 32.62 -11.33 3.67
CA LEU A 449 32.86 -12.01 2.39
C LEU A 449 34.16 -12.82 2.42
N LYS A 450 34.10 -14.06 2.94
CA LYS A 450 35.17 -15.04 2.81
C LYS A 450 35.42 -15.31 1.32
N PRO A 451 36.64 -15.10 0.79
CA PRO A 451 36.93 -15.35 -0.60
C PRO A 451 36.87 -16.86 -0.87
N VAL A 452 35.83 -17.28 -1.60
CA VAL A 452 35.76 -18.65 -2.12
C VAL A 452 36.81 -18.78 -3.22
N GLY A 453 37.98 -19.33 -2.85
CA GLY A 453 39.07 -19.58 -3.77
C GLY A 453 38.62 -20.45 -4.94
N GLY A 454 39.01 -20.06 -6.16
CA GLY A 454 38.56 -20.72 -7.38
C GLY A 454 39.00 -22.19 -7.46
N LEU A 455 38.05 -23.06 -7.77
CA LEU A 455 38.31 -24.37 -8.36
C LEU A 455 38.11 -24.29 -9.89
N PHE A 456 38.71 -25.24 -10.61
CA PHE A 456 38.67 -25.41 -12.08
C PHE A 456 39.63 -24.54 -12.93
N SER A 457 40.91 -24.92 -12.90
CA SER A 457 41.50 -25.60 -14.07
C SER A 457 42.43 -26.72 -13.59
N GLY A 458 42.43 -27.86 -14.29
CA GLY A 458 43.32 -28.98 -13.99
C GLY A 458 44.69 -28.85 -14.67
N ASP A 459 45.57 -29.82 -14.38
CA ASP A 459 46.89 -29.97 -14.99
C ASP A 459 46.81 -30.23 -16.52
N GLU A 460 47.78 -29.73 -17.29
CA GLU A 460 48.88 -30.53 -17.87
C GLU A 460 49.79 -29.68 -18.79
N THR A 461 51.10 -30.00 -18.75
CA THR A 461 52.23 -29.51 -19.60
C THR A 461 52.51 -28.01 -19.67
#